data_AF-A0A833D2R4-F1
#
_entry.id   AF-A0A833D2R4-F1
#
_cell.length_a   1.000
_cell.length_b   1.000
_cell.length_c   1.000
_cell.angle_alpha   90.00
_cell.angle_beta   90.00
_cell.angle_gamma   90.00
#
_symmetry.space_group_name_H-M   'P 1'
#
loop_
_entity.id
_entity.type
_entity.pdbx_description
1 polymer ?
#
loop_
_entity_poly.entity_id
_entity_poly.type
_entity_poly.pdbx_seq_one_letter_code
_entity_poly.pdbx_strand_id
1 'polypeptide(L)'
;MPAAAMLAALPGSLGQAQDTPKPFGAGTVRELAEALSRRPFAKPAIALPPAFAKLTYDQHRDIRFRADQSIWRGAGLEFELQLLPMGWLFDVPVEINLVEGGAVRQLKADASFFTFGPLVGKPPAEAEIGFAGFRIHGPINRPDYYDEIAVFQGASYFRAVGKGHIYGISARGLAVNTARPGGEEFPIFRSFWVERPAPGSAEIVVHALLDSVSLTGAYRFVFKAGRPTTTDVEAVLFPRKDIPFVGVAPLTSMFLFGASSRRATNDFRPAVHDSEGLSIINGSGERIWRPLTNPKRLQVSAFLDRDPKGFGLIQRDRRFLAYEDLEAHYERRPSLWVEPVGPWGHGTVELIEIPTDEEIHDNIAAFWRPAEPW
;
A
#
# COMPACT_ATOMS: atom_id res chain seq x y z
N MET A 1 29.92 16.30 71.83
CA MET A 1 30.13 15.54 70.57
C MET A 1 28.77 15.11 70.04
N PRO A 2 28.55 15.18 68.72
CA PRO A 2 27.35 15.81 68.15
C PRO A 2 26.27 14.83 67.68
N ALA A 3 25.08 15.40 67.50
CA ALA A 3 23.86 14.79 67.00
C ALA A 3 23.95 14.41 65.50
N ALA A 4 23.41 13.23 65.17
CA ALA A 4 23.21 12.79 63.80
C ALA A 4 21.86 13.30 63.28
N ALA A 5 21.88 14.12 62.23
CA ALA A 5 20.70 14.52 61.47
C ALA A 5 20.53 13.60 60.24
N MET A 6 19.40 12.90 60.15
CA MET A 6 18.96 12.22 58.93
C MET A 6 18.44 13.26 57.93
N LEU A 7 19.10 13.39 56.78
CA LEU A 7 18.56 14.10 55.62
C LEU A 7 17.62 13.15 54.86
N ALA A 8 16.33 13.52 54.81
CA ALA A 8 15.36 12.90 53.92
C ALA A 8 15.61 13.38 52.48
N ALA A 9 15.93 12.45 51.58
CA ALA A 9 15.99 12.72 50.14
C ALA A 9 14.55 12.64 49.57
N LEU A 10 14.06 13.77 49.07
CA LEU A 10 12.81 13.85 48.30
C LEU A 10 12.99 13.10 46.97
N PRO A 11 12.00 12.29 46.53
CA PRO A 11 12.05 11.68 45.21
C PRO A 11 11.89 12.76 44.15
N GLY A 12 12.88 12.86 43.25
CA GLY A 12 12.88 13.75 42.11
C GLY A 12 11.70 13.47 41.19
N SER A 13 10.99 14.53 40.81
CA SER A 13 9.96 14.53 39.78
C SER A 13 10.52 13.96 38.48
N LEU A 14 9.95 12.84 38.02
CA LEU A 14 10.14 12.34 36.66
C LEU A 14 9.67 13.42 35.69
N GLY A 15 10.61 14.00 34.95
CA GLY A 15 10.30 14.96 33.88
C GLY A 15 9.44 14.28 32.83
N GLN A 16 8.22 14.76 32.65
CA GLN A 16 7.46 14.51 31.43
C GLN A 16 8.26 15.10 30.27
N ALA A 17 8.69 14.26 29.32
CA ALA A 17 9.20 14.74 28.06
C ALA A 17 8.12 15.61 27.42
N GLN A 18 8.38 16.90 27.30
CA GLN A 18 7.53 17.83 26.55
C GLN A 18 7.66 17.44 25.07
N ASP A 19 6.61 16.80 24.54
CA ASP A 19 6.44 16.51 23.12
C ASP A 19 6.27 17.86 22.40
N THR A 20 7.40 18.47 22.02
CA THR A 20 7.38 19.72 21.25
C THR A 20 6.85 19.35 19.86
N PRO A 21 5.77 19.97 19.37
CA PRO A 21 5.20 19.63 18.08
C PRO A 21 6.26 19.76 16.98
N LYS A 22 6.57 18.66 16.29
CA LYS A 22 7.51 18.71 15.17
C LYS A 22 6.81 19.39 13.99
N PRO A 23 7.40 20.40 13.36
CA PRO A 23 6.79 21.06 12.20
C PRO A 23 6.75 20.09 11.01
N PHE A 24 5.70 20.19 10.20
CA PHE A 24 5.55 19.49 8.94
C PHE A 24 5.31 20.49 7.81
N GLY A 25 6.01 20.31 6.70
CA GLY A 25 5.81 21.09 5.49
C GLY A 25 6.05 20.25 4.23
N ALA A 26 5.80 20.85 3.07
CA ALA A 26 5.88 20.16 1.78
C ALA A 26 7.25 19.50 1.50
N GLY A 27 8.35 20.04 2.06
CA GLY A 27 9.70 19.49 1.90
C GLY A 27 10.06 18.35 2.85
N THR A 28 9.31 18.15 3.94
CA THR A 28 9.73 17.30 5.07
C THR A 28 10.05 15.87 4.63
N VAL A 29 9.17 15.22 3.88
CA VAL A 29 9.37 13.81 3.48
C VAL A 29 10.50 13.68 2.44
N ARG A 30 10.66 14.67 1.55
CA ARG A 30 11.76 14.73 0.59
C ARG A 30 13.11 14.83 1.28
N GLU A 31 13.23 15.73 2.25
CA GLU A 31 14.45 15.91 3.05
C GLU A 31 14.80 14.65 3.85
N LEU A 32 13.79 13.98 4.42
CA LEU A 32 13.98 12.69 5.10
C LEU A 32 14.47 11.60 4.14
N ALA A 33 13.87 11.49 2.95
CA ALA A 33 14.28 10.53 1.94
C ALA A 33 15.74 10.78 1.48
N GLU A 34 16.10 12.03 1.18
CA GLU A 34 17.46 12.39 0.77
C GLU A 34 18.49 12.12 1.89
N ALA A 35 18.17 12.45 3.13
CA ALA A 35 19.05 12.16 4.25
C ALA A 35 19.23 10.64 4.45
N LEU A 36 18.17 9.86 4.21
CA LEU A 36 18.16 8.41 4.38
C LEU A 36 18.87 7.68 3.24
N SER A 37 18.96 8.25 2.03
CA SER A 37 19.70 7.64 0.92
C SER A 37 21.21 7.60 1.18
N ARG A 38 21.71 8.51 2.03
CA ARG A 38 23.14 8.59 2.42
C ARG A 38 23.56 7.56 3.45
N ARG A 39 22.67 6.63 3.83
CA ARG A 39 22.92 5.57 4.82
C ARG A 39 22.53 4.22 4.25
N PRO A 40 23.20 3.12 4.65
CA PRO A 40 22.76 1.77 4.29
C PRO A 40 21.33 1.49 4.75
N PHE A 41 20.61 0.65 4.00
CA PHE A 41 19.28 0.20 4.37
C PHE A 41 19.28 -0.52 5.72
N ALA A 42 18.38 -0.11 6.60
CA ALA A 42 18.09 -0.80 7.85
C ALA A 42 16.58 -1.09 7.90
N LYS A 43 16.21 -2.37 7.72
CA LYS A 43 14.81 -2.82 7.79
C LYS A 43 14.23 -2.42 9.15
N PRO A 44 13.13 -1.64 9.21
CA PRO A 44 12.43 -1.35 10.45
C PRO A 44 12.05 -2.65 11.15
N ALA A 45 12.22 -2.69 12.47
CA ALA A 45 11.88 -3.84 13.29
C ALA A 45 11.44 -3.37 14.67
N ILE A 46 10.47 -4.08 15.24
CA ILE A 46 10.07 -3.97 16.64
C ILE A 46 10.03 -5.36 17.26
N ALA A 47 10.27 -5.45 18.56
CA ALA A 47 10.16 -6.70 19.28
C ALA A 47 8.69 -6.98 19.60
N LEU A 48 8.02 -7.75 18.74
CA LEU A 48 6.65 -8.18 19.03
C LEU A 48 6.63 -9.22 20.16
N PRO A 49 5.65 -9.14 21.08
CA PRO A 49 5.38 -10.22 22.02
C PRO A 49 5.23 -11.57 21.29
N PRO A 50 5.66 -12.70 21.90
CA PRO A 50 5.60 -14.01 21.26
C PRO A 50 4.23 -14.39 20.69
N ALA A 51 3.14 -13.91 21.31
CA ALA A 51 1.77 -14.12 20.86
C ALA A 51 1.49 -13.52 19.46
N PHE A 52 2.17 -12.44 19.09
CA PHE A 52 1.99 -11.75 17.80
C PHE A 52 3.07 -12.09 16.77
N ALA A 53 4.25 -12.52 17.22
CA ALA A 53 5.39 -12.81 16.35
C ALA A 53 5.22 -14.07 15.47
N LYS A 54 4.29 -14.98 15.81
CA LYS A 54 4.11 -16.28 15.13
C LYS A 54 2.64 -16.61 14.81
N LEU A 55 1.87 -15.60 14.43
CA LEU A 55 0.46 -15.79 14.06
C LEU A 55 0.34 -16.57 12.74
N THR A 56 -0.59 -17.52 12.71
CA THR A 56 -1.09 -18.09 11.45
C THR A 56 -2.01 -17.09 10.73
N TYR A 57 -2.34 -17.36 9.47
CA TYR A 57 -3.31 -16.55 8.71
C TYR A 57 -4.65 -16.40 9.45
N ASP A 58 -5.23 -17.50 9.93
CA ASP A 58 -6.52 -17.47 10.62
C ASP A 58 -6.45 -16.70 11.95
N GLN A 59 -5.35 -16.81 12.68
CA GLN A 59 -5.14 -16.04 13.90
C GLN A 59 -5.01 -14.54 13.61
N HIS A 60 -4.25 -14.16 12.57
CA HIS A 60 -4.12 -12.75 12.17
C HIS A 60 -5.45 -12.16 11.72
N ARG A 61 -6.25 -12.90 10.96
CA ARG A 61 -7.63 -12.52 10.55
C ARG A 61 -8.59 -12.35 11.73
N ASP A 62 -8.32 -13.04 12.84
CA ASP A 62 -9.11 -12.94 14.07
C ASP A 62 -8.75 -11.72 14.94
N ILE A 63 -7.74 -10.94 14.53
CA ILE A 63 -7.43 -9.61 15.07
C ILE A 63 -8.15 -8.56 14.23
N ARG A 64 -9.08 -7.81 14.84
CA ARG A 64 -9.94 -6.84 14.13
C ARG A 64 -9.80 -5.47 14.74
N PHE A 65 -9.68 -4.45 13.90
CA PHE A 65 -9.69 -3.07 14.37
C PHE A 65 -11.05 -2.73 14.99
N ARG A 66 -11.02 -1.99 16.09
CA ARG A 66 -12.21 -1.46 16.75
C ARG A 66 -12.72 -0.25 16.02
N ALA A 67 -13.81 -0.39 15.26
CA ALA A 67 -14.35 0.70 14.44
C ALA A 67 -14.67 1.97 15.26
N ASP A 68 -15.02 1.85 16.55
CA ASP A 68 -15.22 2.99 17.46
C ASP A 68 -13.94 3.79 17.75
N GLN A 69 -12.76 3.20 17.52
CA GLN A 69 -11.45 3.83 17.66
C GLN A 69 -10.94 4.45 16.34
N SER A 70 -11.76 4.50 15.28
CA SER A 70 -11.34 5.07 13.99
C SER A 70 -10.85 6.52 14.18
N ILE A 71 -9.73 6.84 13.54
CA ILE A 71 -9.15 8.19 13.63
C ILE A 71 -10.11 9.16 12.93
N TRP A 72 -10.38 10.28 13.60
CA TRP A 72 -11.36 11.32 13.22
C TRP A 72 -12.82 10.88 13.24
N ARG A 73 -13.14 9.74 13.85
CA ARG A 73 -14.54 9.34 14.07
C ARG A 73 -15.32 10.41 14.82
N GLY A 74 -16.48 10.76 14.29
CA GLY A 74 -17.36 11.77 14.88
C GLY A 74 -16.83 13.22 14.77
N ALA A 75 -15.74 13.46 14.04
CA ALA A 75 -15.20 14.80 13.83
C ALA A 75 -15.90 15.57 12.68
N GLY A 76 -16.90 14.98 12.02
CA GLY A 76 -17.62 15.58 10.90
C GLY A 76 -16.76 15.76 9.64
N LEU A 77 -15.81 14.86 9.40
CA LEU A 77 -14.94 14.86 8.22
C LEU A 77 -15.34 13.73 7.27
N GLU A 78 -15.13 13.91 5.97
CA GLU A 78 -15.47 12.91 4.93
C GLU A 78 -14.61 11.65 4.96
N PHE A 79 -13.55 11.63 5.78
CA PHE A 79 -12.61 10.52 5.86
C PHE A 79 -12.34 10.12 7.31
N GLU A 80 -12.24 8.81 7.53
CA GLU A 80 -11.76 8.19 8.76
C GLU A 80 -10.60 7.24 8.45
N LEU A 81 -9.71 7.00 9.43
CA LEU A 81 -8.64 6.00 9.29
C LEU A 81 -8.86 4.82 10.24
N GLN A 82 -8.62 3.62 9.73
CA GLN A 82 -8.53 2.40 10.52
C GLN A 82 -7.13 1.80 10.43
N LEU A 83 -6.57 1.38 11.55
CA LEU A 83 -5.18 0.94 11.64
C LEU A 83 -5.10 -0.58 11.48
N LEU A 84 -4.03 -1.08 10.87
CA LEU A 84 -3.84 -2.51 10.62
C LEU A 84 -2.76 -3.07 11.55
N PRO A 85 -3.01 -4.18 12.25
CA PRO A 85 -2.03 -4.76 13.16
C PRO A 85 -0.94 -5.51 12.39
N MET A 86 0.29 -5.44 12.90
CA MET A 86 1.35 -6.37 12.51
C MET A 86 1.00 -7.83 12.83
N GLY A 87 1.62 -8.74 12.09
CA GLY A 87 1.46 -10.18 12.30
C GLY A 87 1.44 -10.97 10.99
N TRP A 88 1.60 -12.30 11.11
CA TRP A 88 1.66 -13.23 9.97
C TRP A 88 2.70 -12.80 8.92
N LEU A 89 2.26 -12.36 7.74
CA LEU A 89 3.13 -11.89 6.65
C LEU A 89 3.59 -10.43 6.84
N PHE A 90 2.88 -9.66 7.66
CA PHE A 90 3.12 -8.24 7.87
C PHE A 90 4.04 -8.00 9.07
N ASP A 91 5.32 -8.30 8.86
CA ASP A 91 6.38 -8.27 9.89
C ASP A 91 7.19 -6.96 9.94
N VAL A 92 6.88 -6.00 9.07
CA VAL A 92 7.52 -4.67 9.04
C VAL A 92 6.63 -3.65 9.74
N PRO A 93 7.12 -2.96 10.79
CA PRO A 93 6.40 -1.87 11.42
C PRO A 93 6.37 -0.65 10.50
N VAL A 94 5.22 0.01 10.51
CA VAL A 94 4.96 1.26 9.78
C VAL A 94 4.67 2.35 10.80
N GLU A 95 5.40 3.45 10.72
CA GLU A 95 5.10 4.65 11.50
C GLU A 95 3.95 5.42 10.86
N ILE A 96 2.92 5.75 11.63
CA ILE A 96 1.78 6.53 11.15
C ILE A 96 1.73 7.84 11.92
N ASN A 97 1.83 8.94 11.18
CA ASN A 97 1.83 10.28 11.72
C ASN A 97 0.60 11.04 11.20
N LEU A 98 -0.05 11.79 12.10
CA LEU A 98 -1.13 12.70 11.74
C LEU A 98 -0.59 14.12 11.65
N VAL A 99 -0.94 14.83 10.59
CA VAL A 99 -0.55 16.23 10.38
C VAL A 99 -1.76 17.11 10.58
N GLU A 100 -1.72 17.95 11.63
CA GLU A 100 -2.80 18.85 12.00
C GLU A 100 -2.23 20.25 12.28
N GLY A 101 -2.67 21.26 11.52
CA GLY A 101 -2.18 22.64 11.70
C GLY A 101 -0.67 22.81 11.49
N GLY A 102 -0.05 22.00 10.63
CA GLY A 102 1.40 22.00 10.40
C GLY A 102 2.23 21.32 11.49
N ALA A 103 1.58 20.67 12.47
CA ALA A 103 2.24 19.88 13.51
C ALA A 103 2.07 18.38 13.26
N VAL A 104 3.11 17.61 13.58
CA VAL A 104 3.10 16.16 13.53
C VAL A 104 2.73 15.56 14.89
N ARG A 105 1.76 14.64 14.89
CA ARG A 105 1.45 13.75 16.01
C ARG A 105 1.59 12.29 15.58
N GLN A 106 2.59 11.60 16.09
CA GLN A 106 2.78 10.17 15.82
C GLN A 106 1.74 9.35 16.59
N LEU A 107 1.09 8.40 15.91
CA LEU A 107 0.24 7.40 16.54
C LEU A 107 1.12 6.34 17.19
N LYS A 108 0.84 6.05 18.46
CA LYS A 108 1.45 4.93 19.17
C LYS A 108 0.53 3.72 19.04
N ALA A 109 1.10 2.59 18.65
CA ALA A 109 0.38 1.35 18.53
C ALA A 109 0.22 0.70 19.90
N ASP A 110 -1.00 0.33 20.24
CA ASP A 110 -1.32 -0.43 21.44
C ASP A 110 -2.51 -1.37 21.17
N ALA A 111 -2.69 -2.35 22.05
CA ALA A 111 -3.71 -3.38 21.89
C ALA A 111 -5.15 -2.83 21.99
N SER A 112 -5.37 -1.62 22.51
CA SER A 112 -6.71 -1.06 22.71
C SER A 112 -7.42 -0.71 21.39
N PHE A 113 -6.67 -0.55 20.30
CA PHE A 113 -7.20 -0.37 18.93
C PHE A 113 -7.84 -1.64 18.36
N PHE A 114 -7.63 -2.80 18.98
CA PHE A 114 -8.00 -4.08 18.39
C PHE A 114 -8.86 -4.93 19.31
N THR A 115 -9.75 -5.72 18.72
CA THR A 115 -10.35 -6.89 19.36
C THR A 115 -9.59 -8.13 18.94
N PHE A 116 -9.34 -9.02 19.89
CA PHE A 116 -8.65 -10.28 19.66
C PHE A 116 -9.67 -11.40 19.84
N GLY A 117 -9.93 -12.13 18.76
CA GLY A 117 -10.84 -13.26 18.80
C GLY A 117 -10.24 -14.49 19.51
N PRO A 118 -11.03 -15.56 19.63
CA PRO A 118 -10.67 -16.74 20.41
C PRO A 118 -9.41 -17.46 19.91
N LEU A 119 -9.03 -17.31 18.64
CA LEU A 119 -7.84 -17.98 18.08
C LEU A 119 -6.52 -17.35 18.52
N VAL A 120 -6.57 -16.08 18.94
CA VAL A 120 -5.40 -15.32 19.40
C VAL A 120 -5.32 -15.27 20.93
N GLY A 121 -6.48 -15.28 21.59
CA GLY A 121 -6.58 -15.04 23.02
C GLY A 121 -6.43 -13.57 23.38
N LYS A 122 -6.58 -13.23 24.67
CA LYS A 122 -6.54 -11.85 25.14
C LYS A 122 -5.11 -11.45 25.54
N PRO A 123 -4.44 -10.55 24.79
CA PRO A 123 -3.16 -10.01 25.21
C PRO A 123 -3.35 -9.08 26.44
N PRO A 124 -2.27 -8.80 27.20
CA PRO A 124 -2.26 -7.66 28.12
C PRO A 124 -2.66 -6.37 27.39
N ALA A 125 -3.35 -5.45 28.08
CA ALA A 125 -3.83 -4.21 27.46
C ALA A 125 -2.66 -3.33 27.00
N GLU A 126 -1.53 -3.42 27.68
CA GLU A 126 -0.29 -2.69 27.44
C GLU A 126 0.68 -3.44 26.52
N ALA A 127 0.25 -4.54 25.89
CA ALA A 127 1.10 -5.28 24.98
C ALA A 127 1.48 -4.39 23.79
N GLU A 128 2.79 -4.20 23.59
CA GLU A 128 3.29 -3.51 22.42
C GLU A 128 2.89 -4.29 21.17
N ILE A 129 2.10 -3.63 20.32
CA ILE A 129 1.80 -4.07 18.97
C ILE A 129 2.41 -3.05 18.02
N GLY A 130 2.60 -3.42 16.76
CA GLY A 130 2.96 -2.45 15.72
C GLY A 130 1.85 -2.31 14.69
N PHE A 131 1.88 -1.21 13.95
CA PHE A 131 1.05 -1.06 12.77
C PHE A 131 1.76 -1.67 11.56
N ALA A 132 1.01 -2.42 10.75
CA ALA A 132 1.43 -2.91 9.44
C ALA A 132 1.00 -1.98 8.30
N GLY A 133 0.15 -1.00 8.60
CA GLY A 133 -0.51 -0.18 7.59
C GLY A 133 -1.79 0.45 8.12
N PHE A 134 -2.59 1.01 7.22
CA PHE A 134 -3.88 1.63 7.54
C PHE A 134 -4.81 1.61 6.32
N ARG A 135 -6.09 1.84 6.60
CA ARG A 135 -7.17 1.99 5.62
C ARG A 135 -7.77 3.38 5.72
N ILE A 136 -8.14 3.91 4.58
CA ILE A 136 -8.90 5.15 4.43
C ILE A 136 -10.34 4.75 4.18
N HIS A 137 -11.25 5.26 4.99
CA HIS A 137 -12.68 5.05 4.86
C HIS A 137 -13.40 6.37 4.55
N GLY A 138 -14.56 6.28 3.90
CA GLY A 138 -15.43 7.42 3.63
C GLY A 138 -16.74 7.00 2.95
N PRO A 139 -17.71 7.92 2.82
CA PRO A 139 -19.06 7.61 2.36
C PRO A 139 -19.17 7.48 0.82
N ILE A 140 -18.46 6.51 0.23
CA ILE A 140 -18.38 6.35 -1.24
C ILE A 140 -19.64 5.70 -1.84
N ASN A 141 -20.23 4.72 -1.15
CA ASN A 141 -21.41 4.01 -1.66
C ASN A 141 -22.72 4.64 -1.17
N ARG A 142 -22.79 4.99 0.11
CA ARG A 142 -23.96 5.56 0.80
C ARG A 142 -23.53 6.59 1.85
N PRO A 143 -24.34 7.62 2.12
CA PRO A 143 -23.98 8.71 3.02
C PRO A 143 -23.91 8.33 4.51
N ASP A 144 -24.57 7.25 4.92
CA ASP A 144 -24.69 6.78 6.30
C ASP A 144 -23.61 5.78 6.72
N TYR A 145 -22.66 5.46 5.84
CA TYR A 145 -21.67 4.41 6.10
C TYR A 145 -20.33 4.70 5.44
N TYR A 146 -19.25 4.42 6.17
CA TYR A 146 -17.89 4.69 5.75
C TYR A 146 -17.27 3.40 5.23
N ASP A 147 -17.39 3.18 3.92
CA ASP A 147 -16.77 2.07 3.22
C ASP A 147 -15.25 2.28 3.12
N GLU A 148 -14.53 1.18 2.92
CA GLU A 148 -13.11 1.24 2.57
C GLU A 148 -12.93 1.86 1.18
N ILE A 149 -12.03 2.85 1.07
CA ILE A 149 -11.69 3.54 -0.18
C ILE A 149 -10.29 3.14 -0.62
N ALA A 150 -9.34 3.08 0.30
CA ALA A 150 -7.96 2.73 0.02
C ALA A 150 -7.28 2.07 1.21
N VAL A 151 -6.24 1.29 0.95
CA VAL A 151 -5.42 0.61 1.95
C VAL A 151 -3.96 0.66 1.57
N PHE A 152 -3.11 0.96 2.56
CA PHE A 152 -1.65 0.80 2.48
C PHE A 152 -1.26 -0.33 3.42
N GLN A 153 -0.68 -1.41 2.90
CA GLN A 153 -0.21 -2.53 3.71
C GLN A 153 0.74 -3.42 2.90
N GLY A 154 1.88 -3.79 3.51
CA GLY A 154 2.84 -4.71 2.91
C GLY A 154 3.75 -4.03 1.88
N ALA A 155 5.06 -4.11 2.10
CA ALA A 155 6.08 -3.43 1.29
C ALA A 155 5.68 -2.00 0.92
N SER A 156 5.61 -1.67 -0.36
CA SER A 156 5.13 -0.37 -0.86
C SER A 156 3.80 -0.49 -1.60
N TYR A 157 3.00 -1.52 -1.29
CA TYR A 157 1.71 -1.77 -1.94
C TYR A 157 0.62 -0.86 -1.38
N PHE A 158 -0.29 -0.50 -2.27
CA PHE A 158 -1.57 0.08 -1.90
C PHE A 158 -2.66 -0.36 -2.88
N ARG A 159 -3.90 -0.36 -2.40
CA ARG A 159 -5.10 -0.64 -3.21
C ARG A 159 -6.10 0.49 -3.02
N ALA A 160 -6.90 0.73 -4.04
CA ALA A 160 -8.01 1.66 -3.96
C ALA A 160 -9.23 1.10 -4.70
N VAL A 161 -10.42 1.49 -4.29
CA VAL A 161 -11.69 1.09 -4.92
C VAL A 161 -12.50 2.31 -5.31
N GLY A 162 -13.16 2.21 -6.45
CA GLY A 162 -14.22 3.15 -6.85
C GLY A 162 -15.58 2.73 -6.28
N LYS A 163 -16.58 3.59 -6.43
CA LYS A 163 -17.96 3.31 -6.00
C LYS A 163 -18.47 1.96 -6.53
N GLY A 164 -18.94 1.10 -5.63
CA GLY A 164 -19.50 -0.22 -5.92
C GLY A 164 -18.46 -1.34 -6.10
N HIS A 165 -17.17 -1.02 -6.17
CA HIS A 165 -16.10 -2.01 -6.32
C HIS A 165 -15.67 -2.62 -4.98
N ILE A 166 -14.95 -3.74 -5.08
CA ILE A 166 -14.22 -4.39 -3.99
C ILE A 166 -12.75 -4.50 -4.40
N TYR A 167 -11.82 -4.78 -3.48
CA TYR A 167 -10.42 -4.91 -3.84
C TYR A 167 -10.14 -6.06 -4.82
N GLY A 168 -9.14 -5.83 -5.68
CA GLY A 168 -8.50 -6.83 -6.50
C GLY A 168 -7.05 -6.42 -6.75
N ILE A 169 -6.80 -5.84 -7.92
CA ILE A 169 -5.52 -5.24 -8.32
C ILE A 169 -4.93 -4.29 -7.27
N SER A 170 -3.59 -4.32 -7.17
CA SER A 170 -2.79 -3.41 -6.35
C SER A 170 -1.91 -2.52 -7.22
N ALA A 171 -1.55 -1.35 -6.70
CA ALA A 171 -0.41 -0.58 -7.15
C ALA A 171 0.74 -0.71 -6.14
N ARG A 172 1.96 -0.33 -6.53
CA ARG A 172 3.09 -0.18 -5.61
C ARG A 172 3.75 1.17 -5.81
N GLY A 173 4.53 1.62 -4.81
CA GLY A 173 5.37 2.81 -4.95
C GLY A 173 6.40 2.64 -6.06
N LEU A 174 7.15 1.53 -6.04
CA LEU A 174 8.19 1.25 -7.02
C LEU A 174 8.45 -0.25 -7.16
N ALA A 175 8.88 -0.68 -8.35
CA ALA A 175 9.35 -2.03 -8.62
C ALA A 175 10.86 -1.98 -8.94
N VAL A 176 11.64 -2.93 -8.40
CA VAL A 176 13.09 -2.97 -8.59
C VAL A 176 13.53 -4.39 -8.95
N ASN A 177 14.17 -4.56 -10.11
CA ASN A 177 14.66 -5.85 -10.60
C ASN A 177 13.58 -6.94 -10.74
N THR A 178 12.31 -6.59 -10.94
CA THR A 178 11.21 -7.55 -11.15
C THR A 178 11.49 -8.44 -12.36
N ALA A 179 11.33 -9.76 -12.18
CA ALA A 179 11.63 -10.79 -13.20
C ALA A 179 13.07 -10.77 -13.75
N ARG A 180 14.05 -10.27 -12.97
CA ARG A 180 15.46 -10.27 -13.36
C ARG A 180 16.29 -11.31 -12.61
N PRO A 181 17.43 -11.76 -13.17
CA PRO A 181 18.41 -12.54 -12.43
C PRO A 181 18.86 -11.79 -11.16
N GLY A 182 18.97 -12.50 -10.04
CA GLY A 182 19.33 -11.92 -8.74
C GLY A 182 18.14 -11.64 -7.80
N GLY A 183 16.92 -11.72 -8.33
CA GLY A 183 15.68 -11.58 -7.54
C GLY A 183 15.15 -10.15 -7.51
N GLU A 184 13.84 -10.04 -7.29
CA GLU A 184 13.16 -8.76 -7.11
C GLU A 184 13.50 -8.17 -5.74
N GLU A 185 13.76 -6.86 -5.72
CA GLU A 185 13.82 -6.09 -4.49
C GLU A 185 12.46 -5.43 -4.26
N PHE A 186 11.95 -5.50 -3.03
CA PHE A 186 10.66 -4.95 -2.64
C PHE A 186 10.86 -3.73 -1.73
N PRO A 187 10.83 -2.50 -2.27
CA PRO A 187 10.83 -1.29 -1.45
C PRO A 187 9.64 -1.25 -0.49
N ILE A 188 9.87 -0.69 0.70
CA ILE A 188 8.85 -0.58 1.75
C ILE A 188 8.43 0.88 1.96
N PHE A 189 7.16 1.12 2.26
CA PHE A 189 6.76 2.38 2.91
C PHE A 189 6.93 2.23 4.41
N ARG A 190 7.92 2.91 4.99
CA ARG A 190 8.28 2.78 6.42
C ARG A 190 7.57 3.78 7.32
N SER A 191 7.20 4.93 6.79
CA SER A 191 6.55 6.00 7.56
C SER A 191 5.55 6.74 6.67
N PHE A 192 4.40 7.10 7.24
CA PHE A 192 3.35 7.88 6.60
C PHE A 192 3.04 9.14 7.41
N TRP A 193 2.65 10.20 6.70
CA TRP A 193 2.08 11.42 7.26
C TRP A 193 0.74 11.66 6.57
N VAL A 194 -0.35 11.49 7.32
CA VAL A 194 -1.70 11.70 6.81
C VAL A 194 -2.17 13.08 7.27
N GLU A 195 -2.43 13.96 6.32
CA GLU A 195 -2.97 15.28 6.61
C GLU A 195 -4.43 15.14 7.02
N ARG A 196 -4.80 15.77 8.14
CA ARG A 196 -6.19 15.86 8.53
C ARG A 196 -6.96 16.68 7.49
N PRO A 197 -7.97 16.11 6.81
CA PRO A 197 -8.71 16.83 5.81
C PRO A 197 -9.50 17.98 6.45
N ALA A 198 -9.68 19.06 5.69
CA ALA A 198 -10.62 20.11 6.08
C ALA A 198 -12.06 19.56 6.06
N PRO A 199 -12.96 20.07 6.92
CA PRO A 199 -14.38 19.70 6.86
C PRO A 199 -14.96 19.88 5.45
N GLY A 200 -15.65 18.85 4.94
CA GLY A 200 -16.22 18.84 3.59
C GLY A 200 -15.21 18.66 2.44
N SER A 201 -13.92 18.41 2.74
CA SER A 201 -12.93 18.09 1.70
C SER A 201 -13.28 16.78 0.99
N ALA A 202 -13.28 16.80 -0.34
CA ALA A 202 -13.43 15.59 -1.15
C ALA A 202 -12.12 14.80 -1.32
N GLU A 203 -11.02 15.31 -0.75
CA GLU A 203 -9.67 14.82 -0.92
C GLU A 203 -8.98 14.59 0.43
N ILE A 204 -8.14 13.55 0.47
CA ILE A 204 -7.24 13.25 1.59
C ILE A 204 -5.81 13.11 1.07
N VAL A 205 -4.88 13.78 1.75
CA VAL A 205 -3.46 13.79 1.39
C VAL A 205 -2.68 12.86 2.30
N VAL A 206 -1.91 11.95 1.70
CA VAL A 206 -1.02 11.02 2.39
C VAL A 206 0.38 11.21 1.84
N HIS A 207 1.35 11.49 2.70
CA HIS A 207 2.77 11.43 2.33
C HIS A 207 3.37 10.14 2.82
N ALA A 208 4.32 9.57 2.07
CA ALA A 208 4.98 8.32 2.43
C ALA A 208 6.49 8.38 2.19
N LEU A 209 7.26 7.84 3.14
CA LEU A 209 8.69 7.63 3.01
C LEU A 209 8.94 6.18 2.57
N LEU A 210 9.46 6.03 1.36
CA LEU A 210 9.89 4.76 0.78
C LEU A 210 11.37 4.51 1.09
N ASP A 211 11.72 3.27 1.41
CA ASP A 211 13.07 2.85 1.74
C ASP A 211 13.33 1.42 1.25
N SER A 212 14.52 1.15 0.71
CA SER A 212 14.89 -0.17 0.18
C SER A 212 16.40 -0.32 0.11
N VAL A 213 16.94 -1.52 -0.10
CA VAL A 213 18.40 -1.72 -0.23
C VAL A 213 19.03 -0.77 -1.26
N SER A 214 18.34 -0.52 -2.37
CA SER A 214 18.85 0.23 -3.50
C SER A 214 18.48 1.72 -3.53
N LEU A 215 17.40 2.17 -2.87
CA LEU A 215 16.99 3.58 -2.93
C LEU A 215 16.13 4.02 -1.74
N THR A 216 15.88 5.32 -1.67
CA THR A 216 14.80 5.93 -0.87
C THR A 216 13.88 6.77 -1.75
N GLY A 217 12.70 7.08 -1.25
CA GLY A 217 11.75 7.91 -1.98
C GLY A 217 10.81 8.70 -1.08
N ALA A 218 10.39 9.86 -1.56
CA ALA A 218 9.35 10.67 -0.95
C ALA A 218 8.15 10.70 -1.87
N TYR A 219 6.99 10.30 -1.35
CA TYR A 219 5.74 10.23 -2.09
C TYR A 219 4.72 11.17 -1.47
N ARG A 220 3.89 11.77 -2.33
CA ARG A 220 2.66 12.46 -1.96
C ARG A 220 1.52 11.88 -2.79
N PHE A 221 0.52 11.37 -2.10
CA PHE A 221 -0.71 10.83 -2.66
C PHE A 221 -1.88 11.77 -2.33
N VAL A 222 -2.70 12.09 -3.33
CA VAL A 222 -3.97 12.79 -3.13
C VAL A 222 -5.09 11.87 -3.58
N PHE A 223 -5.82 11.30 -2.62
CA PHE A 223 -6.95 10.43 -2.92
C PHE A 223 -8.22 11.25 -3.03
N LYS A 224 -8.97 11.02 -4.11
CA LYS A 224 -10.31 11.56 -4.31
C LYS A 224 -11.30 10.43 -4.54
N ALA A 225 -12.10 10.14 -3.51
CA ALA A 225 -13.07 9.06 -3.56
C ALA A 225 -14.19 9.37 -4.56
N GLY A 226 -14.56 8.39 -5.38
CA GLY A 226 -15.55 8.64 -6.43
C GLY A 226 -15.92 7.42 -7.27
N ARG A 227 -16.59 7.66 -8.39
CA ARG A 227 -17.02 6.58 -9.30
C ARG A 227 -15.80 5.93 -9.98
N PRO A 228 -14.85 6.69 -10.53
CA PRO A 228 -13.46 6.37 -10.33
C PRO A 228 -13.00 7.04 -9.03
N THR A 229 -12.33 6.29 -8.16
CA THR A 229 -11.43 6.91 -7.19
C THR A 229 -10.15 7.27 -7.93
N THR A 230 -9.77 8.54 -7.92
CA THR A 230 -8.51 9.00 -8.52
C THR A 230 -7.45 9.15 -7.44
N THR A 231 -6.18 8.96 -7.81
CA THR A 231 -5.05 9.13 -6.90
C THR A 231 -3.94 9.84 -7.66
N ASP A 232 -3.74 11.12 -7.34
CA ASP A 232 -2.59 11.86 -7.86
C ASP A 232 -1.35 11.44 -7.06
N VAL A 233 -0.28 11.05 -7.76
CA VAL A 233 0.95 10.56 -7.14
C VAL A 233 2.13 11.38 -7.61
N GLU A 234 2.78 12.05 -6.67
CA GLU A 234 4.07 12.70 -6.87
C GLU A 234 5.15 11.89 -6.15
N ALA A 235 6.30 11.67 -6.80
CA ALA A 235 7.41 10.92 -6.21
C ALA A 235 8.76 11.59 -6.53
N VAL A 236 9.64 11.64 -5.53
CA VAL A 236 11.05 12.02 -5.67
C VAL A 236 11.89 10.87 -5.13
N LEU A 237 12.83 10.36 -5.93
CA LEU A 237 13.55 9.12 -5.65
C LEU A 237 15.06 9.40 -5.59
N PHE A 238 15.73 8.74 -4.65
CA PHE A 238 17.15 8.92 -4.36
C PHE A 238 17.85 7.55 -4.36
N PRO A 239 18.48 7.15 -5.48
CA PRO A 239 19.29 5.94 -5.54
C PRO A 239 20.42 5.96 -4.50
N ARG A 240 20.66 4.82 -3.85
CA ARG A 240 21.84 4.55 -2.99
C ARG A 240 23.00 3.97 -3.78
N LYS A 241 22.68 3.32 -4.90
CA LYS A 241 23.57 2.65 -5.84
C LYS A 241 22.87 2.58 -7.20
N ASP A 242 23.62 2.28 -8.24
CA ASP A 242 23.08 2.08 -9.59
C ASP A 242 21.99 1.00 -9.61
N ILE A 243 20.89 1.29 -10.28
CA ILE A 243 19.71 0.45 -10.39
C ILE A 243 19.41 0.16 -11.86
N PRO A 244 19.82 -1.01 -12.38
CA PRO A 244 19.67 -1.33 -13.80
C PRO A 244 18.22 -1.41 -14.28
N PHE A 245 17.30 -1.86 -13.40
CA PHE A 245 15.90 -2.08 -13.75
C PHE A 245 14.96 -1.51 -12.69
N VAL A 246 14.33 -0.40 -13.03
CA VAL A 246 13.27 0.23 -12.22
C VAL A 246 11.95 0.19 -12.97
N GLY A 247 10.89 -0.21 -12.27
CA GLY A 247 9.51 -0.09 -12.73
C GLY A 247 8.79 1.04 -12.00
N VAL A 248 8.39 2.06 -12.77
CA VAL A 248 7.63 3.23 -12.36
C VAL A 248 6.13 2.99 -12.53
N ALA A 249 5.34 3.47 -11.56
CA ALA A 249 3.90 3.24 -11.45
C ALA A 249 3.50 1.76 -11.61
N PRO A 250 4.10 0.85 -10.81
CA PRO A 250 3.86 -0.57 -10.93
C PRO A 250 2.46 -0.99 -10.49
N LEU A 251 1.88 -1.86 -11.29
CA LEU A 251 0.60 -2.50 -11.11
C LEU A 251 0.82 -3.99 -10.85
N THR A 252 0.02 -4.59 -9.99
CA THR A 252 0.09 -6.01 -9.65
C THR A 252 -1.29 -6.60 -9.52
N SER A 253 -1.55 -7.65 -10.29
CA SER A 253 -2.86 -8.28 -10.43
C SER A 253 -2.71 -9.79 -10.47
N MET A 254 -3.84 -10.48 -10.49
CA MET A 254 -3.92 -11.92 -10.69
C MET A 254 -4.70 -12.25 -11.98
N PHE A 255 -4.22 -13.26 -12.72
CA PHE A 255 -4.93 -13.92 -13.80
C PHE A 255 -4.65 -15.43 -13.75
N LEU A 256 -5.67 -16.23 -13.42
CA LEU A 256 -5.56 -17.68 -13.40
C LEU A 256 -6.00 -18.29 -14.73
N PHE A 257 -7.23 -17.98 -15.16
CA PHE A 257 -7.78 -18.38 -16.46
C PHE A 257 -8.96 -17.47 -16.87
N GLY A 258 -9.32 -17.51 -18.16
CA GLY A 258 -10.43 -16.74 -18.70
C GLY A 258 -10.59 -16.99 -20.20
N ALA A 259 -11.41 -16.19 -20.89
CA ALA A 259 -11.74 -16.42 -22.30
C ALA A 259 -10.51 -16.45 -23.24
N SER A 260 -9.45 -15.70 -22.91
CA SER A 260 -8.18 -15.66 -23.66
C SER A 260 -7.29 -16.89 -23.43
N SER A 261 -7.54 -17.67 -22.37
CA SER A 261 -6.69 -18.78 -21.96
C SER A 261 -7.55 -19.97 -21.55
N ARG A 262 -7.80 -20.88 -22.50
CA ARG A 262 -8.48 -22.17 -22.26
C ARG A 262 -7.49 -23.19 -21.70
N ARG A 263 -6.87 -22.90 -20.56
CA ARG A 263 -6.25 -23.96 -19.76
C ARG A 263 -7.41 -24.87 -19.35
N ALA A 264 -7.30 -26.18 -19.58
CA ALA A 264 -8.34 -27.12 -19.16
C ALA A 264 -8.35 -27.15 -17.62
N THR A 265 -9.16 -26.31 -17.01
CA THR A 265 -9.39 -26.30 -15.57
C THR A 265 -10.60 -27.18 -15.28
N ASN A 266 -10.55 -27.96 -14.21
CA ASN A 266 -11.73 -28.67 -13.69
C ASN A 266 -12.53 -27.75 -12.76
N ASP A 267 -12.61 -26.48 -13.14
CA ASP A 267 -13.25 -25.41 -12.37
C ASP A 267 -14.64 -25.14 -12.97
N PHE A 268 -15.62 -24.90 -12.12
CA PHE A 268 -16.98 -24.58 -12.55
C PHE A 268 -17.10 -23.12 -13.01
N ARG A 269 -16.21 -22.24 -12.51
CA ARG A 269 -16.21 -20.82 -12.83
C ARG A 269 -15.78 -20.59 -14.27
N PRO A 270 -16.43 -19.71 -15.05
CA PRO A 270 -16.01 -19.42 -16.42
C PRO A 270 -14.68 -18.66 -16.52
N ALA A 271 -14.35 -17.83 -15.54
CA ALA A 271 -13.10 -17.08 -15.46
C ALA A 271 -12.72 -16.75 -14.00
N VAL A 272 -11.41 -16.66 -13.75
CA VAL A 272 -10.84 -16.31 -12.43
C VAL A 272 -9.66 -15.36 -12.65
N HIS A 273 -9.90 -14.07 -12.45
CA HIS A 273 -8.90 -13.01 -12.59
C HIS A 273 -9.36 -11.68 -12.01
N ASP A 274 -8.38 -10.83 -11.68
CA ASP A 274 -8.57 -9.44 -11.25
C ASP A 274 -8.41 -8.44 -12.39
N SER A 275 -7.84 -8.89 -13.51
CA SER A 275 -7.66 -8.12 -14.73
C SER A 275 -7.63 -9.08 -15.92
N GLU A 276 -8.10 -8.61 -17.07
CA GLU A 276 -8.25 -9.40 -18.29
C GLU A 276 -7.16 -9.09 -19.32
N GLY A 277 -6.62 -7.88 -19.32
CA GLY A 277 -5.63 -7.43 -20.30
C GLY A 277 -4.87 -6.18 -19.88
N LEU A 278 -3.68 -6.03 -20.43
CA LEU A 278 -2.95 -4.77 -20.44
C LEU A 278 -3.47 -3.90 -21.59
N SER A 279 -3.90 -2.69 -21.26
CA SER A 279 -4.24 -1.64 -22.21
C SER A 279 -3.15 -0.57 -22.20
N ILE A 280 -2.75 -0.08 -23.37
CA ILE A 280 -1.75 0.98 -23.53
C ILE A 280 -2.28 2.01 -24.53
N ILE A 281 -2.09 3.29 -24.24
CA ILE A 281 -2.12 4.37 -25.23
C ILE A 281 -0.68 4.87 -25.34
N ASN A 282 0.00 4.52 -26.44
CA ASN A 282 1.41 4.85 -26.61
C ASN A 282 1.59 6.35 -26.91
N GLY A 283 2.84 6.84 -26.92
CA GLY A 283 3.15 8.25 -27.17
C GLY A 283 2.65 8.76 -28.53
N SER A 284 2.57 7.87 -29.52
CA SER A 284 2.02 8.17 -30.86
C SER A 284 0.47 8.20 -30.88
N GLY A 285 -0.19 7.75 -29.81
CA GLY A 285 -1.65 7.67 -29.71
C GLY A 285 -2.26 6.35 -30.21
N GLU A 286 -1.45 5.36 -30.57
CA GLU A 286 -1.92 4.01 -30.85
C GLU A 286 -2.49 3.37 -29.58
N ARG A 287 -3.59 2.62 -29.72
CA ARG A 287 -4.23 1.90 -28.63
C ARG A 287 -3.90 0.42 -28.75
N ILE A 288 -3.15 -0.10 -27.80
CA ILE A 288 -2.70 -1.49 -27.77
C ILE A 288 -3.50 -2.24 -26.70
N TRP A 289 -3.97 -3.44 -27.03
CA TRP A 289 -4.60 -4.38 -26.09
C TRP A 289 -3.85 -5.70 -26.10
N ARG A 290 -3.28 -6.08 -24.95
CA ARG A 290 -2.62 -7.36 -24.74
C ARG A 290 -3.43 -8.17 -23.71
N PRO A 291 -4.28 -9.13 -24.15
CA PRO A 291 -4.97 -10.03 -23.23
C PRO A 291 -3.96 -10.73 -22.32
N LEU A 292 -4.27 -10.89 -21.03
CA LEU A 292 -3.42 -11.62 -20.11
C LEU A 292 -3.52 -13.13 -20.32
N THR A 293 -2.47 -13.81 -19.91
CA THR A 293 -2.35 -15.27 -19.92
C THR A 293 -1.71 -15.74 -18.62
N ASN A 294 -1.91 -17.01 -18.29
CA ASN A 294 -1.19 -17.70 -17.23
C ASN A 294 -0.22 -18.72 -17.90
N PRO A 295 1.01 -18.29 -18.25
CA PRO A 295 1.92 -19.10 -19.04
C PRO A 295 2.54 -20.24 -18.22
N LYS A 296 3.12 -21.24 -18.91
CA LYS A 296 3.84 -22.35 -18.24
C LYS A 296 5.27 -21.99 -17.77
N ARG A 297 5.79 -20.84 -18.22
CA ARG A 297 7.10 -20.30 -17.86
C ARG A 297 6.95 -18.79 -17.72
N LEU A 298 7.81 -18.17 -16.92
CA LEU A 298 7.89 -16.72 -16.79
C LEU A 298 7.96 -16.06 -18.17
N GLN A 299 7.06 -15.12 -18.44
CA GLN A 299 7.06 -14.32 -19.67
C GLN A 299 7.20 -12.85 -19.34
N VAL A 300 8.01 -12.15 -20.15
CA VAL A 300 8.18 -10.71 -20.11
C VAL A 300 7.88 -10.17 -21.51
N SER A 301 6.84 -9.35 -21.64
CA SER A 301 6.51 -8.62 -22.87
C SER A 301 6.93 -7.16 -22.71
N ALA A 302 7.58 -6.61 -23.72
CA ALA A 302 8.14 -5.26 -23.69
C ALA A 302 7.57 -4.42 -24.85
N PHE A 303 6.85 -3.35 -24.53
CA PHE A 303 6.28 -2.40 -25.48
C PHE A 303 7.11 -1.11 -25.46
N LEU A 304 8.07 -1.00 -26.38
CA LEU A 304 8.94 0.17 -26.48
C LEU A 304 8.14 1.42 -26.84
N ASP A 305 8.40 2.52 -26.16
CA ASP A 305 7.67 3.77 -26.37
C ASP A 305 8.52 4.99 -25.98
N ARG A 306 8.00 6.16 -26.32
CA ARG A 306 8.47 7.45 -25.82
C ARG A 306 7.26 8.25 -25.37
N ASP A 307 7.27 8.70 -24.11
CA ASP A 307 6.20 9.54 -23.53
C ASP A 307 4.80 8.87 -23.63
N PRO A 308 4.59 7.68 -23.01
CA PRO A 308 3.29 6.99 -23.06
C PRO A 308 2.17 7.87 -22.52
N LYS A 309 1.00 7.86 -23.17
CA LYS A 309 -0.18 8.62 -22.72
C LYS A 309 -0.94 7.91 -21.60
N GLY A 310 -0.71 6.61 -21.44
CA GLY A 310 -1.16 5.85 -20.29
C GLY A 310 -1.14 4.35 -20.54
N PHE A 311 -1.19 3.60 -19.45
CA PHE A 311 -1.26 2.15 -19.50
C PHE A 311 -1.99 1.63 -18.26
N GLY A 312 -2.54 0.43 -18.33
CA GLY A 312 -3.31 -0.11 -17.22
C GLY A 312 -3.67 -1.57 -17.38
N LEU A 313 -3.92 -2.22 -16.26
CA LEU A 313 -4.49 -3.55 -16.21
C LEU A 313 -6.01 -3.41 -16.06
N ILE A 314 -6.72 -3.88 -17.07
CA ILE A 314 -8.14 -3.61 -17.27
C ILE A 314 -8.94 -4.90 -17.16
N GLN A 315 -10.11 -4.78 -16.55
CA GLN A 315 -11.13 -5.81 -16.51
C GLN A 315 -12.37 -5.30 -17.23
N ARG A 316 -12.67 -5.90 -18.39
CA ARG A 316 -13.74 -5.41 -19.27
C ARG A 316 -15.07 -6.06 -18.97
N ASP A 317 -15.12 -7.38 -18.75
CA ASP A 317 -16.37 -8.03 -18.36
C ASP A 317 -16.70 -7.75 -16.89
N ARG A 318 -17.97 -7.40 -16.65
CA ARG A 318 -18.50 -6.97 -15.35
C ARG A 318 -19.76 -7.74 -14.97
N ARG A 319 -20.15 -8.73 -15.78
CA ARG A 319 -21.33 -9.54 -15.53
C ARG A 319 -20.96 -10.67 -14.59
N PHE A 320 -21.79 -10.90 -13.58
CA PHE A 320 -21.61 -12.02 -12.66
C PHE A 320 -21.46 -13.37 -13.41
N LEU A 321 -22.24 -13.60 -14.47
CA LEU A 321 -22.18 -14.84 -15.28
C LEU A 321 -20.85 -15.08 -16.00
N ALA A 322 -19.95 -14.09 -16.05
CA ALA A 322 -18.60 -14.30 -16.59
C ALA A 322 -17.65 -14.93 -15.56
N TYR A 323 -18.04 -15.02 -14.29
CA TYR A 323 -17.19 -15.46 -13.18
C TYR A 323 -17.89 -16.50 -12.28
N GLU A 324 -19.18 -16.34 -12.03
CA GLU A 324 -20.03 -17.24 -11.23
C GLU A 324 -19.50 -17.53 -9.82
N ASP A 325 -18.76 -16.59 -9.23
CA ASP A 325 -18.16 -16.71 -7.90
C ASP A 325 -18.88 -15.82 -6.87
N LEU A 326 -19.61 -16.46 -5.94
CA LEU A 326 -20.40 -15.79 -4.90
C LEU A 326 -19.57 -15.31 -3.70
N GLU A 327 -18.29 -15.68 -3.62
CA GLU A 327 -17.40 -15.28 -2.53
C GLU A 327 -16.44 -14.19 -3.00
N ALA A 328 -15.75 -14.44 -4.11
CA ALA A 328 -14.65 -13.59 -4.58
C ALA A 328 -15.11 -12.38 -5.40
N HIS A 329 -16.31 -12.41 -5.97
CA HIS A 329 -16.94 -11.32 -6.72
C HIS A 329 -16.00 -10.61 -7.72
N TYR A 330 -15.28 -11.40 -8.51
CA TYR A 330 -14.27 -10.92 -9.46
C TYR A 330 -14.81 -9.79 -10.35
N GLU A 331 -16.06 -9.86 -10.80
CA GLU A 331 -16.71 -8.85 -11.65
C GLU A 331 -16.71 -7.43 -11.07
N ARG A 332 -16.61 -7.32 -9.74
CA ARG A 332 -16.61 -6.06 -8.98
C ARG A 332 -15.20 -5.52 -8.69
N ARG A 333 -14.12 -6.20 -9.11
CA ARG A 333 -12.73 -5.77 -8.86
C ARG A 333 -12.29 -4.67 -9.84
N PRO A 334 -11.66 -3.56 -9.41
CA PRO A 334 -11.46 -2.40 -10.27
C PRO A 334 -10.47 -2.68 -11.41
N SER A 335 -10.62 -1.92 -12.50
CA SER A 335 -9.50 -1.69 -13.42
C SER A 335 -8.61 -0.58 -12.86
N LEU A 336 -7.32 -0.63 -13.17
CA LEU A 336 -6.37 0.41 -12.78
C LEU A 336 -5.68 0.98 -14.01
N TRP A 337 -5.78 2.30 -14.18
CA TRP A 337 -5.18 3.06 -15.28
C TRP A 337 -4.17 4.08 -14.72
N VAL A 338 -2.95 4.04 -15.25
CA VAL A 338 -1.89 5.01 -14.99
C VAL A 338 -1.91 6.05 -16.11
N GLU A 339 -2.01 7.32 -15.72
CA GLU A 339 -1.89 8.47 -16.61
C GLU A 339 -0.63 9.27 -16.24
N PRO A 340 0.45 9.18 -17.05
CA PRO A 340 1.66 9.98 -16.85
C PRO A 340 1.40 11.49 -16.87
N VAL A 341 1.96 12.20 -15.90
CA VAL A 341 2.02 13.67 -15.91
C VAL A 341 3.36 14.13 -16.44
N GLY A 342 3.34 14.81 -17.59
CA GLY A 342 4.55 15.28 -18.27
C GLY A 342 5.27 14.17 -19.08
N PRO A 343 6.38 14.52 -19.75
CA PRO A 343 7.13 13.57 -20.57
C PRO A 343 7.92 12.59 -19.69
N TRP A 344 7.69 11.29 -19.88
CA TRP A 344 8.41 10.20 -19.21
C TRP A 344 9.65 9.72 -19.98
N GLY A 345 9.88 10.29 -21.17
CA GLY A 345 11.04 10.00 -22.00
C GLY A 345 10.96 8.64 -22.68
N HIS A 346 12.12 8.15 -23.11
CA HIS A 346 12.26 6.83 -23.73
C HIS A 346 12.18 5.72 -22.68
N GLY A 347 11.49 4.63 -23.01
CA GLY A 347 11.37 3.48 -22.13
C GLY A 347 10.49 2.40 -22.72
N THR A 348 9.87 1.63 -21.84
CA THR A 348 9.10 0.45 -22.19
C THR A 348 7.98 0.24 -21.18
N VAL A 349 6.74 0.05 -21.64
CA VAL A 349 5.73 -0.57 -20.78
C VAL A 349 6.05 -2.06 -20.74
N GLU A 350 6.43 -2.60 -19.59
CA GLU A 350 6.68 -4.03 -19.41
C GLU A 350 5.45 -4.72 -18.81
N LEU A 351 5.16 -5.92 -19.30
CA LEU A 351 4.20 -6.87 -18.74
C LEU A 351 4.93 -8.13 -18.35
N ILE A 352 4.75 -8.56 -17.11
CA ILE A 352 5.34 -9.77 -16.54
C ILE A 352 4.20 -10.71 -16.19
N GLU A 353 4.25 -11.93 -16.73
CA GLU A 353 3.28 -13.00 -16.49
C GLU A 353 4.03 -14.19 -15.87
N ILE A 354 3.74 -14.45 -14.59
CA ILE A 354 4.37 -15.51 -13.78
C ILE A 354 3.44 -16.73 -13.79
N PRO A 355 3.95 -17.96 -13.98
CA PRO A 355 3.14 -19.16 -13.85
C PRO A 355 2.56 -19.27 -12.43
N THR A 356 1.26 -19.50 -12.33
CA THR A 356 0.60 -19.85 -11.06
C THR A 356 -0.40 -21.00 -11.27
N ASP A 357 -0.62 -21.76 -10.22
CA ASP A 357 -1.68 -22.78 -10.14
C ASP A 357 -2.78 -22.39 -9.15
N GLU A 358 -2.62 -21.29 -8.40
CA GLU A 358 -3.55 -20.82 -7.38
C GLU A 358 -3.90 -19.33 -7.58
N GLU A 359 -5.15 -18.97 -7.29
CA GLU A 359 -5.69 -17.60 -7.40
C GLU A 359 -5.29 -16.67 -6.24
N ILE A 360 -4.74 -17.22 -5.16
CA ILE A 360 -4.31 -16.45 -3.98
C ILE A 360 -2.97 -15.72 -4.21
N HIS A 361 -2.31 -15.99 -5.33
CA HIS A 361 -1.02 -15.41 -5.69
C HIS A 361 -1.17 -14.48 -6.90
N ASP A 362 -0.85 -13.19 -6.69
CA ASP A 362 -0.73 -12.24 -7.79
C ASP A 362 0.42 -12.69 -8.71
N ASN A 363 0.10 -12.89 -9.98
CA ASN A 363 1.02 -13.43 -10.98
C ASN A 363 1.21 -12.51 -12.20
N ILE A 364 0.65 -11.30 -12.15
CA ILE A 364 0.72 -10.31 -13.22
C ILE A 364 1.34 -9.04 -12.65
N ALA A 365 2.37 -8.51 -13.32
CA ALA A 365 2.90 -7.18 -13.04
C ALA A 365 3.00 -6.34 -14.31
N ALA A 366 2.70 -5.05 -14.24
CA ALA A 366 2.89 -4.12 -15.33
C ALA A 366 3.43 -2.78 -14.82
N PHE A 367 4.37 -2.17 -15.53
CA PHE A 367 4.98 -0.89 -15.15
C PHE A 367 5.65 -0.22 -16.34
N TRP A 368 5.96 1.07 -16.19
CA TRP A 368 6.88 1.76 -17.08
C TRP A 368 8.31 1.54 -16.63
N ARG A 369 9.17 1.04 -17.53
CA ARG A 369 10.61 0.95 -17.34
C ARG A 369 11.31 2.04 -18.16
N PRO A 370 11.98 3.02 -17.53
CA PRO A 370 12.84 3.96 -18.24
C PRO A 370 13.93 3.24 -19.05
N ALA A 371 14.33 3.83 -20.18
CA ALA A 371 15.38 3.26 -21.02
C ALA A 371 16.75 3.28 -20.33
N GLU A 372 17.05 4.38 -19.64
CA GLU A 372 18.28 4.57 -18.89
C GLU A 372 18.15 4.03 -17.45
N PRO A 373 19.20 3.40 -16.91
CA PRO A 373 19.25 3.01 -15.50
C PRO A 373 19.29 4.25 -14.59
N TRP A 374 19.00 4.05 -13.30
CA TRP A 374 19.00 5.11 -12.29
C TRP A 374 20.18 5.05 -11.35
#